data_AF-A0A1A9MIC4-F1
#
_entry.id   AF-A0A1A9MIC4-F1
#
_cell.length_a   1.000
_cell.length_b   1.000
_cell.length_c   1.000
_cell.angle_alpha   90.00
_cell.angle_beta   90.00
_cell.angle_gamma   90.00
#
_symmetry.space_group_name_H-M   'P 1'
#
loop_
_entity.id
_entity.type
_entity.pdbx_description
1 polymer ?
#
loop_
_entity_poly.entity_id
_entity_poly.type
_entity_poly.pdbx_seq_one_letter_code
_entity_poly.pdbx_strand_id
1 'polypeptide(L)'
;MTQAQIRKVVIAGGGTAGWIAACALSHQFRDLLDITLVESEQIGTVGVGESTVPPIRTFHRFLQIDEQEFLREVAGTFKLSISFEHWLRQGDRYIHPFGITGQSTLVCAFHHLWLESQRRGMGGSFGDYCLETVASRVDRFALPREPAVNYAYHLDAALYARFLRTRSEACGVTRIEGRIQQVTVHPDSGDVASLVLEDGQVIAGDLFIDCSGFRGLLIEQTLHTGYEDWSHWLPCDRAVAVQTEALGPPVPYTRAIAHEAGWRWHIPLQHRVGNGLVFSSRHLSDDEAHAKLLRDVAAPAVKDPWMVPFRTGRRLKAWNKNVVSLGLASGFIEPLESTSIHLTISAVVRLLTLFPAQGIAPSQVQLFNDVSRAEMEHVRDFVTLHYHATQRKEPLWRQCREMELPESLAVRLRAWRERAHAWQAADELFRVDSWTHVLMGQGLMPEQHHPLTRAFSDQDLQRLLDGIAQPIQHAVEQFPSQQAFIERYCKARPEVWGARTPVMAR
;
A
#
# COMPACT_ATOMS: atom_id res chain seq x y z
N MET A 1 20.81 -26.82 25.72
CA MET A 1 20.97 -25.43 26.18
C MET A 1 19.60 -24.77 26.05
N THR A 2 19.00 -24.32 27.15
CA THR A 2 17.73 -23.56 27.11
C THR A 2 18.00 -22.23 26.41
N GLN A 3 17.32 -21.94 25.30
CA GLN A 3 17.43 -20.65 24.63
C GLN A 3 16.97 -19.53 25.59
N ALA A 4 17.62 -18.37 25.52
CA ALA A 4 17.28 -17.23 26.36
C ALA A 4 15.86 -16.74 26.04
N GLN A 5 15.09 -16.43 27.08
CA GLN A 5 13.74 -15.88 26.95
C GLN A 5 13.81 -14.49 26.31
N ILE A 6 12.97 -14.23 25.31
CA ILE A 6 12.90 -12.92 24.66
C ILE A 6 12.01 -12.00 25.50
N ARG A 7 12.59 -10.94 26.06
CA ARG A 7 11.88 -9.92 26.84
C ARG A 7 12.15 -8.50 26.35
N LYS A 8 13.39 -8.19 25.94
CA LYS A 8 13.79 -6.87 25.48
C LYS A 8 13.71 -6.80 23.96
N VAL A 9 12.79 -5.99 23.46
CA VAL A 9 12.63 -5.74 22.03
C VAL A 9 13.10 -4.33 21.70
N VAL A 10 14.07 -4.22 20.79
CA VAL A 10 14.62 -2.93 20.38
C VAL A 10 14.25 -2.66 18.92
N ILE A 11 13.56 -1.56 18.67
CA ILE A 11 13.14 -1.11 17.34
C ILE A 11 14.11 -0.02 16.87
N ALA A 12 14.85 -0.29 15.81
CA ALA A 12 15.82 0.63 15.22
C ALA A 12 15.19 1.38 14.05
N GLY A 13 14.83 2.64 14.27
CA GLY A 13 14.15 3.50 13.30
C GLY A 13 12.68 3.71 13.64
N GLY A 14 12.25 4.96 13.55
CA GLY A 14 10.86 5.36 13.77
C GLY A 14 10.04 5.36 12.48
N GLY A 15 9.37 6.49 12.23
CA GLY A 15 8.47 6.64 11.09
C GLY A 15 7.30 5.65 11.12
N THR A 16 6.65 5.44 9.97
CA THR A 16 5.46 4.57 9.90
C THR A 16 5.77 3.13 10.30
N ALA A 17 6.90 2.56 9.86
CA ALA A 17 7.23 1.17 10.15
C ALA A 17 7.54 0.91 11.63
N GLY A 18 8.40 1.73 12.24
CA GLY A 18 8.75 1.60 13.65
C GLY A 18 7.55 1.78 14.56
N TRP A 19 6.71 2.78 14.30
CA TRP A 19 5.55 3.06 15.13
C TRP A 19 4.38 2.10 14.91
N ILE A 20 4.23 1.47 13.73
CA ILE A 20 3.32 0.32 13.55
C ILE A 20 3.79 -0.86 14.40
N ALA A 21 5.09 -1.19 14.36
CA ALA A 21 5.65 -2.30 15.13
C ALA A 21 5.50 -2.06 16.64
N ALA A 22 5.91 -0.87 17.13
CA ALA A 22 5.81 -0.48 18.52
C ALA A 22 4.36 -0.53 19.02
N CYS A 23 3.41 0.04 18.26
CA CYS A 23 2.00 0.06 18.65
C CYS A 23 1.41 -1.34 18.74
N ALA A 24 1.70 -2.21 17.76
CA ALA A 24 1.15 -3.56 17.75
C ALA A 24 1.75 -4.46 18.85
N LEU A 25 3.07 -4.41 19.05
CA LEU A 25 3.75 -5.17 20.10
C LEU A 25 3.32 -4.72 21.49
N SER A 26 3.31 -3.41 21.74
CA SER A 26 2.90 -2.84 23.03
C SER A 26 1.42 -3.08 23.34
N HIS A 27 0.56 -3.13 22.32
CA HIS A 27 -0.86 -3.47 22.51
C HIS A 27 -1.06 -4.93 22.92
N GLN A 28 -0.32 -5.87 22.30
CA GLN A 28 -0.51 -7.30 22.51
C GLN A 28 0.28 -7.87 23.69
N PHE A 29 1.45 -7.30 23.99
CA PHE A 29 2.45 -7.86 24.90
C PHE A 29 2.91 -6.88 25.98
N ARG A 30 2.11 -5.86 26.30
CA ARG A 30 2.44 -4.79 27.26
C ARG A 30 3.19 -5.27 28.51
N ASP A 31 2.64 -6.26 29.21
CA ASP A 31 3.16 -6.72 30.50
C ASP A 31 4.24 -7.81 30.36
N LEU A 32 4.57 -8.19 29.12
CA LEU A 32 5.46 -9.29 28.78
C LEU A 32 6.78 -8.83 28.14
N LEU A 33 6.81 -7.65 27.52
CA LEU A 33 7.97 -7.13 26.79
C LEU A 33 8.38 -5.74 27.28
N ASP A 34 9.68 -5.54 27.38
CA ASP A 34 10.31 -4.23 27.48
C ASP A 34 10.65 -3.75 26.06
N ILE A 35 9.92 -2.74 25.58
CA ILE A 35 9.99 -2.27 24.19
C ILE A 35 10.65 -0.90 24.17
N THR A 36 11.79 -0.81 23.50
CA THR A 36 12.50 0.45 23.26
C THR A 36 12.54 0.75 21.76
N LEU A 37 12.17 1.97 21.38
CA LEU A 37 12.29 2.46 20.01
C LEU A 37 13.33 3.59 19.95
N VAL A 38 14.29 3.46 19.03
CA VAL A 38 15.34 4.46 18.76
C VAL A 38 15.03 5.15 17.44
N GLU A 39 14.84 6.46 17.45
CA GLU A 39 14.66 7.28 16.25
C GLU A 39 15.41 8.62 16.36
N SER A 40 15.67 9.26 15.22
CA SER A 40 16.27 10.60 15.19
C SER A 40 15.40 11.55 14.39
N GLU A 41 15.14 12.74 14.94
CA GLU A 41 14.36 13.79 14.27
C GLU A 41 15.12 14.38 13.07
N GLN A 42 16.43 14.19 13.00
CA GLN A 42 17.27 14.59 11.88
C GLN A 42 17.07 13.70 10.64
N ILE A 43 16.53 12.49 10.83
CA ILE A 43 16.24 11.56 9.74
C ILE A 43 14.79 11.78 9.30
N GLY A 44 14.64 12.56 8.23
CA GLY A 44 13.32 12.84 7.64
C GLY A 44 12.60 11.55 7.21
N THR A 45 11.27 11.57 7.30
CA THR A 45 10.45 10.52 6.70
C THR A 45 10.32 10.77 5.20
N VAL A 46 10.20 9.71 4.41
CA VAL A 46 9.91 9.81 2.97
C VAL A 46 8.50 10.39 2.73
N GLY A 47 7.64 10.42 3.76
CA GLY A 47 6.19 10.59 3.71
C GLY A 47 5.67 11.82 2.95
N VAL A 48 4.93 11.55 1.88
CA VAL A 48 4.39 12.51 0.89
C VAL A 48 2.86 12.64 0.95
N GLY A 49 2.23 12.07 1.98
CA GLY A 49 0.82 11.67 1.95
C GLY A 49 0.74 10.25 1.39
N GLU A 50 0.26 9.32 2.19
CA GLU A 50 0.24 7.89 1.87
C GLU A 50 -1.19 7.41 1.59
N SER A 51 -1.28 6.47 0.68
CA SER A 51 -2.49 5.75 0.35
C SER A 51 -2.40 4.35 0.94
N THR A 52 -3.54 3.80 1.36
CA THR A 52 -3.62 2.49 2.03
C THR A 52 -4.58 1.55 1.30
N VAL A 53 -4.69 0.32 1.81
CA VAL A 53 -5.61 -0.73 1.35
C VAL A 53 -6.45 -1.27 2.51
N PRO A 54 -7.64 -1.86 2.26
CA PRO A 54 -8.62 -2.19 3.30
C PRO A 54 -8.14 -2.98 4.53
N PRO A 55 -7.13 -3.88 4.45
CA PRO A 55 -6.58 -4.55 5.63
C PRO A 55 -6.19 -3.63 6.78
N ILE A 56 -5.85 -2.35 6.52
CA ILE A 56 -5.57 -1.37 7.58
C ILE A 56 -6.75 -1.21 8.56
N ARG A 57 -7.99 -1.36 8.10
CA ARG A 57 -9.20 -1.26 8.93
C ARG A 57 -9.28 -2.41 9.93
N THR A 58 -8.92 -3.61 9.50
CA THR A 58 -8.85 -4.79 10.38
C THR A 58 -7.74 -4.61 11.41
N PHE A 59 -6.60 -4.08 10.99
CA PHE A 59 -5.49 -3.76 11.90
C PHE A 59 -5.88 -2.69 12.94
N HIS A 60 -6.54 -1.61 12.54
CA HIS A 60 -7.04 -0.59 13.47
C HIS A 60 -8.05 -1.16 14.46
N ARG A 61 -8.95 -2.04 14.01
CA ARG A 61 -9.89 -2.74 14.89
C ARG A 61 -9.18 -3.65 15.90
N PHE A 62 -8.14 -4.36 15.45
CA PHE A 62 -7.27 -5.16 16.32
C PHE A 62 -6.62 -4.27 17.41
N LEU A 63 -6.13 -3.09 17.05
CA LEU A 63 -5.52 -2.13 17.98
C LEU A 63 -6.53 -1.27 18.77
N GLN A 64 -7.83 -1.51 18.59
CA GLN A 64 -8.91 -0.72 19.19
C GLN A 64 -8.76 0.78 18.93
N ILE A 65 -8.46 1.12 17.67
CA ILE A 65 -8.40 2.50 17.19
C ILE A 65 -9.79 2.90 16.68
N ASP A 66 -10.33 3.99 17.23
CA ASP A 66 -11.54 4.62 16.70
C ASP A 66 -11.26 5.28 15.35
N GLU A 67 -12.09 5.01 14.35
CA GLU A 67 -11.87 5.49 12.98
C GLU A 67 -12.02 7.02 12.87
N GLN A 68 -12.97 7.62 13.60
CA GLN A 68 -13.20 9.07 13.54
C GLN A 68 -12.08 9.84 14.25
N GLU A 69 -11.62 9.35 15.41
CA GLU A 69 -10.42 9.83 16.07
C GLU A 69 -9.22 9.76 15.14
N PHE A 70 -8.91 8.58 14.60
CA PHE A 70 -7.79 8.38 13.69
C PHE A 70 -7.84 9.36 12.51
N LEU A 71 -8.95 9.43 11.78
CA LEU A 71 -9.06 10.28 10.59
C LEU A 71 -8.91 11.78 10.91
N ARG A 72 -9.36 12.23 12.09
CA ARG A 72 -9.15 13.61 12.56
C ARG A 72 -7.69 13.89 12.88
N GLU A 73 -7.02 12.96 13.55
CA GLU A 73 -5.63 13.14 14.00
C GLU A 73 -4.60 12.99 12.86
N VAL A 74 -4.97 12.31 11.77
CA VAL A 74 -4.12 12.16 10.58
C VAL A 74 -4.53 13.03 9.39
N ALA A 75 -5.56 13.87 9.58
CA ALA A 75 -6.18 14.68 8.54
C ALA A 75 -6.49 13.88 7.25
N GLY A 76 -6.94 12.63 7.45
CA GLY A 76 -7.11 11.63 6.40
C GLY A 76 -8.45 11.72 5.68
N THR A 77 -8.53 11.11 4.50
CA THR A 77 -9.76 10.97 3.70
C THR A 77 -10.03 9.50 3.39
N PHE A 78 -11.17 9.22 2.78
CA PHE A 78 -11.54 7.88 2.37
C PHE A 78 -10.99 7.56 0.97
N LYS A 79 -10.78 6.27 0.72
CA LYS A 79 -10.35 5.72 -0.57
C LYS A 79 -11.21 4.51 -0.90
N LEU A 80 -11.82 4.50 -2.08
CA LEU A 80 -12.63 3.43 -2.64
C LEU A 80 -11.87 2.63 -3.70
N SER A 81 -10.92 3.27 -4.38
CA SER A 81 -10.29 2.73 -5.57
C SER A 81 -8.98 3.44 -5.93
N ILE A 82 -8.34 2.95 -6.98
CA ILE A 82 -7.29 3.66 -7.73
C ILE A 82 -7.81 3.94 -9.14
N SER A 83 -7.70 5.19 -9.60
CA SER A 83 -7.96 5.61 -10.96
C SER A 83 -6.68 5.55 -11.77
N PHE A 84 -6.61 4.58 -12.68
CA PHE A 84 -5.49 4.39 -13.59
C PHE A 84 -5.75 5.16 -14.88
N GLU A 85 -4.94 6.18 -15.12
CA GLU A 85 -5.02 7.08 -16.28
C GLU A 85 -3.83 6.86 -17.21
N HIS A 86 -4.09 6.69 -18.50
CA HIS A 86 -3.12 6.58 -19.58
C HIS A 86 -2.25 5.32 -19.61
N TRP A 87 -2.56 4.29 -18.81
CA TRP A 87 -1.75 3.06 -18.70
C TRP A 87 -1.81 2.18 -19.94
N LEU A 88 -3.01 1.95 -20.48
CA LEU A 88 -3.18 1.21 -21.74
C LEU A 88 -2.64 2.02 -22.92
N ARG A 89 -3.21 3.21 -23.14
CA ARG A 89 -2.83 4.21 -24.14
C ARG A 89 -3.13 5.61 -23.60
N GLN A 90 -2.56 6.64 -24.23
CA GLN A 90 -2.92 8.03 -23.93
C GLN A 90 -4.43 8.24 -24.10
N GLY A 91 -5.06 8.88 -23.12
CA GLY A 91 -6.52 9.12 -23.09
C GLY A 91 -7.35 8.03 -22.43
N ASP A 92 -6.85 6.79 -22.30
CA ASP A 92 -7.59 5.71 -21.64
C ASP A 92 -7.62 5.92 -20.11
N ARG A 93 -8.70 5.47 -19.46
CA ARG A 93 -8.87 5.49 -17.99
C ARG A 93 -9.68 4.26 -17.55
N TYR A 94 -9.25 3.61 -16.47
CA TYR A 94 -10.03 2.60 -15.76
C TYR A 94 -9.91 2.75 -14.25
N ILE A 95 -10.80 2.08 -13.50
CA ILE A 95 -10.82 2.09 -12.05
C ILE A 95 -10.48 0.68 -11.56
N HIS A 96 -9.58 0.58 -10.58
CA HIS A 96 -9.37 -0.62 -9.79
C HIS A 96 -10.01 -0.42 -8.41
N PRO A 97 -11.20 -1.00 -8.16
CA PRO A 97 -11.93 -0.81 -6.92
C PRO A 97 -11.49 -1.79 -5.82
N PHE A 98 -11.77 -1.45 -4.57
CA PHE A 98 -11.68 -2.39 -3.45
C PHE A 98 -12.88 -3.34 -3.34
N GLY A 99 -13.98 -3.00 -4.00
CA GLY A 99 -15.26 -3.68 -3.93
C GLY A 99 -15.32 -5.04 -4.59
N ILE A 100 -16.49 -5.67 -4.43
CA ILE A 100 -16.88 -6.87 -5.16
C ILE A 100 -17.66 -6.45 -6.41
N THR A 101 -17.40 -7.10 -7.54
CA THR A 101 -18.07 -6.82 -8.80
C THR A 101 -19.13 -7.87 -9.09
N GLY A 102 -20.38 -7.40 -9.16
CA GLY A 102 -21.56 -8.22 -9.39
C GLY A 102 -21.73 -9.35 -8.38
N GLN A 103 -22.31 -10.45 -8.83
CA GLN A 103 -22.66 -11.58 -7.97
C GLN A 103 -22.10 -12.89 -8.56
N SER A 104 -21.18 -13.50 -7.83
CA SER A 104 -20.56 -14.78 -8.21
C SER A 104 -21.34 -15.97 -7.65
N THR A 105 -21.23 -17.11 -8.31
CA THR A 105 -21.67 -18.42 -7.79
C THR A 105 -20.45 -19.21 -7.30
N LEU A 106 -20.67 -20.37 -6.68
CA LEU A 106 -19.59 -21.24 -6.21
C LEU A 106 -18.61 -21.65 -7.32
N VAL A 107 -19.10 -21.81 -8.55
CA VAL A 107 -18.33 -22.38 -9.67
C VAL A 107 -18.11 -21.39 -10.83
N CYS A 108 -18.80 -20.26 -10.83
CA CYS A 108 -18.76 -19.28 -11.91
C CYS A 108 -18.72 -17.87 -11.30
N ALA A 109 -17.55 -17.25 -11.39
CA ALA A 109 -17.35 -15.86 -11.00
C ALA A 109 -18.06 -14.89 -11.97
N PHE A 110 -18.49 -13.74 -11.45
CA PHE A 110 -19.34 -12.80 -12.16
C PHE A 110 -18.76 -12.30 -13.49
N HIS A 111 -17.45 -12.11 -13.60
CA HIS A 111 -16.82 -11.63 -14.83
C HIS A 111 -17.07 -12.55 -16.03
N HIS A 112 -17.30 -13.84 -15.82
CA HIS A 112 -17.70 -14.73 -16.92
C HIS A 112 -19.11 -14.43 -17.45
N LEU A 113 -20.08 -14.12 -16.57
CA LEU A 113 -21.43 -13.72 -16.96
C LEU A 113 -21.40 -12.38 -17.69
N TRP A 114 -20.57 -11.45 -17.21
CA TRP A 114 -20.34 -10.18 -17.90
C TRP A 114 -19.71 -10.39 -19.30
N LEU A 115 -18.68 -11.24 -19.43
CA LEU A 115 -18.06 -11.57 -20.73
C LEU A 115 -19.08 -12.19 -21.71
N GLU A 116 -19.97 -13.06 -21.22
CA GLU A 116 -21.06 -13.59 -22.05
C GLU A 116 -22.03 -12.49 -22.51
N SER A 117 -22.36 -11.53 -21.65
CA SER A 117 -23.20 -10.39 -22.02
C SER A 117 -22.56 -9.51 -23.11
N GLN A 118 -21.24 -9.30 -23.03
CA GLN A 118 -20.50 -8.56 -24.06
C GLN A 118 -20.50 -9.30 -25.38
N ARG A 119 -20.31 -10.63 -25.36
CA ARG A 119 -20.39 -11.49 -26.56
C ARG A 119 -21.76 -11.41 -27.24
N ARG A 120 -22.83 -11.19 -26.47
CA ARG A 120 -24.22 -11.04 -26.95
C ARG A 120 -24.60 -9.60 -27.30
N GLY A 121 -23.70 -8.62 -27.13
CA GLY A 121 -23.96 -7.22 -27.46
C GLY A 121 -24.88 -6.47 -26.47
N MET A 122 -24.98 -6.94 -25.23
CA MET A 122 -25.88 -6.37 -24.21
C MET A 122 -25.37 -5.04 -23.57
N GLY A 123 -24.12 -4.65 -23.86
CA GLY A 123 -23.53 -3.37 -23.44
C GLY A 123 -23.10 -3.31 -21.96
N GLY A 124 -22.83 -2.09 -21.47
CA GLY A 124 -22.40 -1.82 -20.09
C GLY A 124 -20.91 -2.10 -19.82
N SER A 125 -20.31 -1.31 -18.94
CA SER A 125 -18.92 -1.51 -18.50
C SER A 125 -18.86 -2.46 -17.30
N PHE A 126 -17.77 -3.22 -17.16
CA PHE A 126 -17.59 -4.13 -16.02
C PHE A 126 -17.70 -3.40 -14.66
N GLY A 127 -17.24 -2.15 -14.61
CA GLY A 127 -17.33 -1.30 -13.42
C GLY A 127 -18.74 -0.86 -13.03
N ASP A 128 -19.73 -0.99 -13.90
CA ASP A 128 -21.13 -0.61 -13.59
C ASP A 128 -21.76 -1.53 -12.53
N TYR A 129 -21.14 -2.69 -12.32
CA TYR A 129 -21.57 -3.71 -11.36
C TYR A 129 -20.77 -3.67 -10.05
N CYS A 130 -19.99 -2.61 -9.82
CA CYS A 130 -19.21 -2.42 -8.60
C CYS A 130 -19.53 -1.05 -7.97
N LEU A 131 -20.04 -1.08 -6.73
CA LEU A 131 -20.46 0.11 -5.99
C LEU A 131 -19.36 1.17 -5.89
N GLU A 132 -18.16 0.73 -5.52
CA GLU A 132 -16.98 1.55 -5.32
C GLU A 132 -16.52 2.19 -6.64
N THR A 133 -16.66 1.48 -7.76
CA THR A 133 -16.35 2.03 -9.09
C THR A 133 -17.34 3.13 -9.47
N VAL A 134 -18.64 2.87 -9.32
CA VAL A 134 -19.70 3.83 -9.65
C VAL A 134 -19.57 5.08 -8.76
N ALA A 135 -19.37 4.91 -7.45
CA ALA A 135 -19.16 6.01 -6.51
C ALA A 135 -17.88 6.83 -6.82
N SER A 136 -16.79 6.17 -7.21
CA SER A 136 -15.54 6.83 -7.59
C SER A 136 -15.69 7.68 -8.85
N ARG A 137 -16.50 7.28 -9.83
CA ARG A 137 -16.70 8.05 -11.07
C ARG A 137 -17.40 9.39 -10.85
N VAL A 138 -18.12 9.54 -9.75
CA VAL A 138 -18.90 10.74 -9.41
C VAL A 138 -18.46 11.39 -8.09
N ASP A 139 -17.26 11.05 -7.60
CA ASP A 139 -16.61 11.62 -6.41
C ASP A 139 -17.45 11.57 -5.11
N ARG A 140 -18.27 10.52 -4.94
CA ARG A 140 -19.20 10.36 -3.81
C ARG A 140 -18.75 9.30 -2.81
N PHE A 141 -19.13 9.48 -1.54
CA PHE A 141 -18.80 8.54 -0.47
C PHE A 141 -19.86 8.56 0.65
N ALA A 142 -20.20 7.39 1.17
CA ALA A 142 -21.02 7.21 2.36
C ALA A 142 -20.68 5.87 3.04
N LEU A 143 -21.20 5.68 4.26
CA LEU A 143 -21.14 4.42 5.00
C LEU A 143 -22.57 3.86 5.24
N PRO A 144 -23.31 3.49 4.18
CA PRO A 144 -24.61 2.84 4.34
C PRO A 144 -24.45 1.45 4.99
N ARG A 145 -25.53 0.94 5.58
CA ARG A 145 -25.55 -0.46 6.06
C ARG A 145 -25.58 -1.45 4.91
N GLU A 146 -26.39 -1.17 3.88
CA GLU A 146 -26.55 -2.01 2.70
C GLU A 146 -26.73 -1.14 1.44
N PRO A 147 -26.04 -1.47 0.32
CA PRO A 147 -24.90 -2.37 0.24
C PRO A 147 -23.69 -1.82 1.02
N ALA A 148 -22.93 -2.69 1.69
CA ALA A 148 -21.75 -2.28 2.45
C ALA A 148 -20.62 -1.81 1.52
N VAL A 149 -19.93 -0.74 1.92
CA VAL A 149 -18.83 -0.13 1.14
C VAL A 149 -17.49 -0.68 1.62
N ASN A 150 -16.62 -1.09 0.68
CA ASN A 150 -15.23 -1.42 0.91
C ASN A 150 -14.37 -0.18 0.68
N TYR A 151 -13.56 0.16 1.68
CA TYR A 151 -12.73 1.36 1.63
C TYR A 151 -11.44 1.20 2.42
N ALA A 152 -10.52 2.12 2.18
CA ALA A 152 -9.31 2.38 2.93
C ALA A 152 -9.15 3.89 3.10
N TYR A 153 -7.93 4.35 3.36
CA TYR A 153 -7.65 5.75 3.66
C TYR A 153 -6.54 6.34 2.81
N HIS A 154 -6.65 7.64 2.54
CA HIS A 154 -5.49 8.50 2.34
C HIS A 154 -5.15 9.14 3.69
N LEU A 155 -3.88 9.16 4.07
CA LEU A 155 -3.43 9.68 5.35
C LEU A 155 -2.12 10.45 5.23
N ASP A 156 -1.88 11.36 6.18
CA ASP A 156 -0.55 11.90 6.39
C ASP A 156 0.29 10.91 7.20
N ALA A 157 1.36 10.39 6.60
CA ALA A 157 2.24 9.41 7.23
C ALA A 157 2.95 9.94 8.49
N ALA A 158 3.34 11.23 8.51
CA ALA A 158 3.99 11.82 9.67
C ALA A 158 2.99 11.98 10.82
N LEU A 159 1.76 12.40 10.51
CA LEU A 159 0.69 12.48 11.51
C LEU A 159 0.31 11.08 12.01
N TYR A 160 0.27 10.07 11.14
CA TYR A 160 -0.02 8.70 11.53
C TYR A 160 1.07 8.09 12.42
N ALA A 161 2.35 8.29 12.09
CA ALA A 161 3.47 7.89 12.95
C ALA A 161 3.37 8.56 14.33
N ARG A 162 3.06 9.86 14.39
CA ARG A 162 2.86 10.59 15.65
C ARG A 162 1.65 10.06 16.44
N PHE A 163 0.53 9.77 15.78
CA PHE A 163 -0.65 9.19 16.41
C PHE A 163 -0.34 7.83 17.04
N LEU A 164 0.36 6.95 16.32
CA LEU A 164 0.79 5.65 16.83
C LEU A 164 1.83 5.78 17.95
N ARG A 165 2.73 6.77 17.86
CA ARG A 165 3.69 7.10 18.92
C ARG A 165 3.00 7.39 20.24
N THR A 166 2.06 8.34 20.24
CA THR A 166 1.34 8.73 21.46
C THR A 166 0.64 7.52 22.10
N ARG A 167 0.02 6.64 21.29
CA ARG A 167 -0.59 5.41 21.78
C ARG A 167 0.42 4.41 22.32
N SER A 168 1.57 4.25 21.65
CA SER A 168 2.62 3.31 22.04
C SER A 168 3.29 3.72 23.36
N GLU A 169 3.60 5.02 23.52
CA GLU A 169 4.16 5.57 24.77
C GLU A 169 3.18 5.38 25.93
N ALA A 170 1.86 5.59 25.70
CA ALA A 170 0.83 5.29 26.68
C ALA A 170 0.69 3.79 27.03
N CYS A 171 1.23 2.91 26.17
CA CYS A 171 1.33 1.47 26.41
C CYS A 171 2.68 1.04 26.99
N GLY A 172 3.55 1.98 27.40
CA GLY A 172 4.82 1.68 28.06
C GLY A 172 6.04 1.54 27.13
N VAL A 173 5.91 1.87 25.84
CA VAL A 173 7.07 1.92 24.94
C VAL A 173 8.00 3.06 25.36
N THR A 174 9.29 2.74 25.51
CA THR A 174 10.33 3.75 25.77
C THR A 174 10.85 4.29 24.44
N ARG A 175 10.68 5.59 24.20
CA ARG A 175 11.34 6.27 23.07
C ARG A 175 12.68 6.81 23.50
N ILE A 176 13.71 6.55 22.70
CA ILE A 176 15.02 7.19 22.81
C ILE A 176 15.26 7.99 21.54
N GLU A 177 15.45 9.30 21.69
CA GLU A 177 15.92 10.16 20.59
C GLU A 177 17.43 9.99 20.47
N GLY A 178 17.90 9.75 19.26
CA GLY A 178 19.32 9.72 18.98
C GLY A 178 19.65 8.97 17.69
N ARG A 179 20.85 9.19 17.19
CA ARG A 179 21.36 8.49 16.01
C ARG A 179 22.22 7.32 16.43
N ILE A 180 21.95 6.16 15.84
CA ILE A 180 22.75 4.94 16.04
C ILE A 180 24.08 5.12 15.31
N GLN A 181 25.17 5.10 16.06
CA GLN A 181 26.53 5.20 15.56
C GLN A 181 27.10 3.83 15.19
N GLN A 182 26.88 2.84 16.05
CA GLN A 182 27.45 1.50 15.91
C GLN A 182 26.44 0.43 16.34
N VAL A 183 26.53 -0.74 15.69
CA VAL A 183 25.82 -1.96 16.09
C VAL A 183 26.86 -2.97 16.55
N THR A 184 26.68 -3.56 17.73
CA THR A 184 27.58 -4.60 18.25
C THR A 184 26.94 -5.97 18.08
N VAL A 185 27.74 -6.98 17.77
CA VAL A 185 27.29 -8.37 17.63
C VAL A 185 27.96 -9.28 18.64
N HIS A 186 27.29 -10.36 19.03
CA HIS A 186 27.90 -11.42 19.84
C HIS A 186 28.97 -12.16 19.01
N PRO A 187 30.20 -12.36 19.53
CA PRO A 187 31.29 -12.95 18.76
C PRO A 187 31.03 -14.42 18.38
N ASP A 188 30.31 -15.16 19.22
CA ASP A 188 30.09 -16.60 19.01
C ASP A 188 28.87 -16.89 18.12
N SER A 189 27.73 -16.23 18.38
CA SER A 189 26.50 -16.48 17.62
C SER A 189 26.35 -15.59 16.39
N GLY A 190 27.02 -14.43 16.36
CA GLY A 190 26.82 -13.39 15.34
C GLY A 190 25.48 -12.67 15.44
N ASP A 191 24.72 -12.87 16.51
CA ASP A 191 23.47 -12.15 16.77
C ASP A 191 23.76 -10.68 17.14
N VAL A 192 22.82 -9.78 16.86
CA VAL A 192 22.93 -8.39 17.31
C VAL A 192 22.80 -8.35 18.82
N ALA A 193 23.75 -7.70 19.50
CA ALA A 193 23.79 -7.60 20.96
C ALA A 193 23.25 -6.26 21.47
N SER A 194 23.61 -5.15 20.80
CA SER A 194 23.22 -3.81 21.22
C SER A 194 23.37 -2.76 20.13
N LEU A 195 22.68 -1.63 20.31
CA LEU A 195 22.87 -0.40 19.55
C LEU A 195 23.67 0.59 20.41
N VAL A 196 24.67 1.25 19.82
CA VAL A 196 25.44 2.32 20.45
C VAL A 196 25.09 3.64 19.75
N LEU A 197 24.57 4.58 20.52
CA LEU A 197 24.20 5.91 20.02
C LEU A 197 25.41 6.84 19.96
N GLU A 198 25.28 7.95 19.23
CA GLU A 198 26.35 8.97 19.09
C GLU A 198 26.78 9.61 20.42
N ASP A 199 25.91 9.63 21.43
CA ASP A 199 26.21 10.10 22.79
C ASP A 199 26.89 9.03 23.67
N GLY A 200 27.10 7.83 23.13
CA GLY A 200 27.69 6.69 23.83
C GLY A 200 26.70 5.82 24.60
N GLN A 201 25.40 6.13 24.60
CA GLN A 201 24.40 5.28 25.22
C GLN A 201 24.36 3.90 24.53
N VAL A 202 24.33 2.84 25.34
CA VAL A 202 24.26 1.45 24.86
C VAL A 202 22.90 0.85 25.17
N ILE A 203 22.22 0.38 24.13
CA ILE A 203 20.86 -0.17 24.20
C ILE A 203 20.93 -1.65 23.81
N ALA A 204 20.97 -2.53 24.81
CA ALA A 204 20.97 -3.98 24.63
C ALA A 204 19.55 -4.54 24.47
N GLY A 205 19.40 -5.61 23.70
CA GLY A 205 18.13 -6.24 23.41
C GLY A 205 18.26 -7.72 23.09
N ASP A 206 17.15 -8.45 23.17
CA ASP A 206 17.09 -9.88 22.84
C ASP A 206 16.64 -10.08 21.38
N LEU A 207 15.66 -9.28 20.95
CA LEU A 207 15.15 -9.24 19.58
C LEU A 207 15.21 -7.81 19.05
N PHE A 208 15.71 -7.64 17.84
CA PHE A 208 15.82 -6.35 17.16
C PHE A 208 14.87 -6.28 15.97
N ILE A 209 14.22 -5.14 15.80
CA ILE A 209 13.36 -4.86 14.66
C ILE A 209 13.98 -3.73 13.84
N ASP A 210 14.41 -4.05 12.63
CA ASP A 210 15.02 -3.09 11.72
C ASP A 210 13.93 -2.32 10.96
N CYS A 211 13.74 -1.06 11.33
CA CYS A 211 12.90 -0.08 10.68
C CYS A 211 13.71 1.11 10.14
N SER A 212 15.02 0.92 9.92
CA SER A 212 15.98 1.98 9.59
C SER A 212 15.91 2.50 8.14
N GLY A 213 14.86 2.14 7.42
CA GLY A 213 14.64 2.55 6.04
C GLY A 213 15.48 1.75 5.04
N PHE A 214 15.73 2.34 3.86
CA PHE A 214 16.55 1.74 2.80
C PHE A 214 17.97 1.35 3.24
N ARG A 215 18.47 1.96 4.33
CA ARG A 215 19.78 1.65 4.89
C ARG A 215 19.89 0.20 5.33
N GLY A 216 18.82 -0.40 5.88
CA GLY A 216 18.84 -1.75 6.45
C GLY A 216 20.01 -1.91 7.43
N LEU A 217 20.12 -0.98 8.40
CA LEU A 217 21.25 -0.87 9.31
C LEU A 217 21.59 -2.19 10.00
N LEU A 218 20.57 -2.93 10.44
CA LEU A 218 20.76 -4.20 11.13
C LEU A 218 20.78 -5.35 10.11
N ILE A 219 19.74 -5.45 9.28
CA ILE A 219 19.54 -6.63 8.42
C ILE A 219 20.57 -6.71 7.30
N GLU A 220 21.02 -5.58 6.76
CA GLU A 220 21.95 -5.50 5.63
C GLU A 220 23.35 -5.08 6.08
N GLN A 221 23.50 -3.89 6.67
CA GLN A 221 24.83 -3.35 6.99
C GLN A 221 25.54 -4.16 8.08
N THR A 222 24.79 -4.74 9.03
CA THR A 222 25.35 -5.54 10.12
C THR A 222 25.34 -7.04 9.79
N LEU A 223 24.19 -7.58 9.35
CA LEU A 223 24.02 -9.01 9.15
C LEU A 223 24.28 -9.51 7.72
N HIS A 224 24.56 -8.61 6.78
CA HIS A 224 24.90 -8.94 5.38
C HIS A 224 23.92 -9.91 4.73
N THR A 225 22.62 -9.69 4.95
CA THR A 225 21.58 -10.62 4.52
C THR A 225 21.44 -10.68 2.99
N GLY A 226 21.79 -9.60 2.30
CA GLY A 226 21.72 -9.49 0.84
C GLY A 226 20.34 -9.05 0.34
N TYR A 227 20.32 -8.65 -0.94
CA TYR A 227 19.17 -8.04 -1.59
C TYR A 227 18.96 -8.64 -2.98
N GLU A 228 17.72 -9.02 -3.27
CA GLU A 228 17.29 -9.44 -4.59
C GLU A 228 16.77 -8.23 -5.36
N ASP A 229 17.39 -7.94 -6.50
CA ASP A 229 17.08 -6.79 -7.33
C ASP A 229 15.99 -7.12 -8.35
N TRP A 230 14.96 -6.28 -8.42
CA TRP A 230 13.85 -6.46 -9.36
C TRP A 230 13.76 -5.34 -10.41
N SER A 231 14.83 -4.56 -10.60
CA SER A 231 14.84 -3.44 -11.56
C SER A 231 14.65 -3.85 -13.02
N HIS A 232 14.83 -5.13 -13.33
CA HIS A 232 14.59 -5.69 -14.65
C HIS A 232 13.09 -5.87 -14.97
N TRP A 233 12.23 -6.03 -13.96
CA TRP A 233 10.76 -6.04 -14.11
C TRP A 233 10.12 -4.68 -13.80
N LEU A 234 10.69 -3.95 -12.84
CA LEU A 234 10.19 -2.68 -12.34
C LEU A 234 11.28 -1.60 -12.51
N PRO A 235 11.36 -0.95 -13.68
CA PRO A 235 12.51 -0.15 -14.11
C PRO A 235 12.58 1.27 -13.51
N CYS A 236 11.53 1.72 -12.80
CA CYS A 236 11.56 2.98 -12.09
C CYS A 236 12.45 2.86 -10.84
N ASP A 237 13.25 3.89 -10.57
CA ASP A 237 14.27 3.90 -9.51
C ASP A 237 14.42 5.26 -8.81
N ARG A 238 13.62 6.24 -9.22
CA ARG A 238 13.56 7.58 -8.66
C ARG A 238 12.12 8.01 -8.48
N ALA A 239 11.88 8.83 -7.47
CA ALA A 239 10.69 9.66 -7.40
C ALA A 239 11.07 11.10 -7.07
N VAL A 240 10.29 12.05 -7.58
CA VAL A 240 10.23 13.42 -7.08
C VAL A 240 8.87 13.63 -6.46
N ALA A 241 8.82 14.21 -5.27
CA ALA A 241 7.55 14.41 -4.57
C ALA A 241 7.36 15.84 -4.10
N VAL A 242 6.10 16.27 -4.06
CA VAL A 242 5.70 17.62 -3.65
C VAL A 242 4.35 17.58 -2.95
N GLN A 243 4.21 18.36 -1.89
CA GLN A 243 2.92 18.63 -1.26
C GLN A 243 2.39 19.95 -1.82
N THR A 244 1.12 19.99 -2.21
CA THR A 244 0.51 21.21 -2.75
C THR A 244 -0.76 21.59 -2.01
N GLU A 245 -1.15 22.85 -2.14
CA GLU A 245 -2.50 23.29 -1.79
C GLU A 245 -3.54 22.49 -2.59
N ALA A 246 -4.73 22.33 -2.01
CA ALA A 246 -5.84 21.69 -2.68
C ALA A 246 -6.56 22.70 -3.59
N LEU A 247 -6.71 22.37 -4.88
CA LEU A 247 -7.46 23.19 -5.84
C LEU A 247 -8.98 22.90 -5.85
N GLY A 248 -9.41 21.86 -5.14
CA GLY A 248 -10.79 21.40 -5.13
C GLY A 248 -11.05 20.39 -4.01
N PRO A 249 -12.30 19.89 -3.89
CA PRO A 249 -12.65 18.91 -2.87
C PRO A 249 -11.90 17.59 -3.07
N PRO A 250 -11.62 16.84 -1.98
CA PRO A 250 -10.95 15.55 -2.05
C PRO A 250 -11.83 14.52 -2.76
N VAL A 251 -11.25 13.80 -3.72
CA VAL A 251 -11.89 12.68 -4.43
C VAL A 251 -11.65 11.34 -3.72
N PRO A 252 -12.58 10.36 -3.75
CA PRO A 252 -12.50 9.15 -2.94
C PRO A 252 -11.62 8.06 -3.58
N TYR A 253 -10.57 8.45 -4.29
CA TYR A 253 -9.64 7.53 -4.96
C TYR A 253 -8.26 8.15 -5.10
N THR A 254 -7.25 7.28 -5.16
CA THR A 254 -5.90 7.67 -5.59
C THR A 254 -5.89 7.77 -7.11
N ARG A 255 -5.18 8.73 -7.70
CA ARG A 255 -4.92 8.74 -9.14
C ARG A 255 -3.51 8.25 -9.43
N ALA A 256 -3.38 7.34 -10.38
CA ALA A 256 -2.11 6.85 -10.92
C ALA A 256 -2.07 7.17 -12.42
N ILE A 257 -1.26 8.16 -12.78
CA ILE A 257 -1.31 8.79 -14.11
C ILE A 257 -0.02 8.48 -14.86
N ALA A 258 -0.08 7.57 -15.82
CA ALA A 258 1.08 7.17 -16.62
C ALA A 258 1.53 8.31 -17.55
N HIS A 259 2.85 8.41 -17.74
CA HIS A 259 3.48 9.32 -18.69
C HIS A 259 4.62 8.61 -19.44
N GLU A 260 5.40 9.31 -20.24
CA GLU A 260 6.41 8.76 -21.16
C GLU A 260 7.52 7.91 -20.50
N ALA A 261 7.82 8.13 -19.23
CA ALA A 261 8.99 7.59 -18.53
C ALA A 261 8.69 7.15 -17.08
N GLY A 262 7.42 6.91 -16.76
CA GLY A 262 6.96 6.60 -15.41
C GLY A 262 5.49 6.95 -15.19
N TRP A 263 5.13 7.30 -13.97
CA TRP A 263 3.77 7.70 -13.60
C TRP A 263 3.74 8.67 -12.42
N ARG A 264 2.62 9.39 -12.28
CA ARG A 264 2.38 10.34 -11.21
C ARG A 264 1.28 9.86 -10.27
N TRP A 265 1.49 9.98 -8.96
CA TRP A 265 0.43 9.84 -7.97
C TRP A 265 -0.19 11.20 -7.61
N HIS A 266 -1.48 11.17 -7.26
CA HIS A 266 -2.19 12.28 -6.63
C HIS A 266 -3.09 11.73 -5.52
N ILE A 267 -2.79 12.12 -4.29
CA ILE A 267 -3.39 11.60 -3.04
C ILE A 267 -4.04 12.77 -2.29
N PRO A 268 -5.37 12.89 -2.28
CA PRO A 268 -6.06 13.98 -1.60
C PRO A 268 -6.11 13.75 -0.07
N LEU A 269 -5.74 14.77 0.71
CA LEU A 269 -5.96 14.84 2.15
C LEU A 269 -6.95 15.95 2.49
N GLN A 270 -7.37 16.09 3.75
CA GLN A 270 -8.36 17.12 4.13
C GLN A 270 -7.86 18.56 3.96
N HIS A 271 -6.54 18.78 3.88
CA HIS A 271 -5.94 20.12 3.97
C HIS A 271 -4.85 20.38 2.91
N ARG A 272 -4.50 19.38 2.11
CA ARG A 272 -3.48 19.45 1.05
C ARG A 272 -3.61 18.26 0.11
N VAL A 273 -2.80 18.24 -0.94
CA VAL A 273 -2.64 17.10 -1.83
C VAL A 273 -1.19 16.62 -1.81
N GLY A 274 -1.01 15.31 -1.67
CA GLY A 274 0.27 14.64 -1.89
C GLY A 274 0.44 14.29 -3.37
N ASN A 275 1.49 14.79 -3.99
CA ASN A 275 1.81 14.53 -5.39
C ASN A 275 3.24 13.99 -5.52
N GLY A 276 3.46 13.21 -6.56
CA GLY A 276 4.82 12.88 -6.94
C GLY A 276 4.87 12.03 -8.19
N LEU A 277 6.05 11.98 -8.77
CA LEU A 277 6.32 11.38 -10.06
C LEU A 277 7.39 10.31 -9.84
N VAL A 278 7.01 9.06 -10.08
CA VAL A 278 7.88 7.88 -10.08
C VAL A 278 8.39 7.68 -11.50
N PHE A 279 9.71 7.59 -11.68
CA PHE A 279 10.30 7.50 -13.01
C PHE A 279 11.56 6.63 -13.04
N SER A 280 11.94 6.26 -14.26
CA SER A 280 13.20 5.58 -14.56
C SER A 280 14.27 6.61 -14.91
N SER A 281 15.34 6.66 -14.12
CA SER A 281 16.50 7.55 -14.33
C SER A 281 17.20 7.33 -15.68
N ARG A 282 16.97 6.19 -16.32
CA ARG A 282 17.46 5.88 -17.68
C ARG A 282 16.70 6.62 -18.79
N HIS A 283 15.52 7.17 -18.47
CA HIS A 283 14.56 7.71 -19.43
C HIS A 283 14.17 9.16 -19.16
N LEU A 284 14.40 9.67 -17.94
CA LEU A 284 14.09 11.03 -17.52
C LEU A 284 15.11 11.48 -16.48
N SER A 285 15.70 12.66 -16.64
CA SER A 285 16.61 13.23 -15.64
C SER A 285 15.88 13.82 -14.44
N ASP A 286 16.59 14.00 -13.32
CA ASP A 286 16.03 14.59 -12.09
C ASP A 286 15.47 16.01 -12.34
N ASP A 287 16.17 16.84 -13.12
CA ASP A 287 15.73 18.20 -13.47
C ASP A 287 14.47 18.21 -14.34
N GLU A 288 14.40 17.32 -15.34
CA GLU A 288 13.22 17.16 -16.18
C GLU A 288 12.01 16.66 -15.38
N ALA A 289 12.23 15.70 -14.47
CA ALA A 289 11.20 15.16 -13.60
C ALA A 289 10.65 16.23 -12.65
N HIS A 290 11.52 17.02 -12.02
CA HIS A 290 11.13 18.13 -11.16
C HIS A 290 10.28 19.15 -11.92
N ALA A 291 10.77 19.61 -13.07
CA ALA A 291 10.06 20.61 -13.87
C ALA A 291 8.72 20.06 -14.39
N LYS A 292 8.66 18.78 -14.77
CA LYS A 292 7.42 18.11 -15.20
C LYS A 292 6.40 18.03 -14.07
N LEU A 293 6.81 17.60 -12.86
CA LEU A 293 5.90 17.48 -11.73
C LEU A 293 5.24 18.82 -11.38
N LEU A 294 6.03 19.90 -11.31
CA LEU A 294 5.50 21.23 -11.01
C LEU A 294 4.51 21.73 -12.07
N ARG A 295 4.80 21.50 -13.36
CA ARG A 295 3.87 21.83 -14.45
C ARG A 295 2.57 21.05 -14.37
N ASP A 296 2.66 19.74 -14.13
CA ASP A 296 1.51 18.83 -14.20
C ASP A 296 0.59 18.92 -12.96
N VAL A 297 1.11 19.35 -11.80
CA VAL A 297 0.30 19.57 -10.59
C VAL A 297 -0.43 20.91 -10.64
N ALA A 298 0.18 21.95 -11.22
CA ALA A 298 -0.43 23.27 -11.44
C ALA A 298 -1.06 23.90 -10.18
N ALA A 299 -0.53 23.59 -8.99
CA ALA A 299 -0.97 24.11 -7.70
C ALA A 299 0.24 24.63 -6.90
N PRO A 300 0.05 25.63 -6.01
CA PRO A 300 1.14 26.12 -5.16
C PRO A 300 1.73 25.00 -4.29
N ALA A 301 3.06 24.90 -4.30
CA ALA A 301 3.79 23.97 -3.45
C ALA A 301 3.78 24.46 -2.00
N VAL A 302 3.44 23.58 -1.07
CA VAL A 302 3.51 23.81 0.39
C VAL A 302 4.96 23.67 0.88
N LYS A 303 5.75 22.85 0.20
CA LYS A 303 7.18 22.63 0.41
C LYS A 303 7.86 22.40 -0.92
N ASP A 304 9.15 22.74 -1.01
CA ASP A 304 9.95 22.46 -2.20
C ASP A 304 9.94 20.96 -2.53
N PRO A 305 9.88 20.59 -3.82
CA PRO A 305 9.94 19.19 -4.21
C PRO A 305 11.26 18.54 -3.80
N TRP A 306 11.22 17.27 -3.40
CA TRP A 306 12.42 16.52 -3.02
C TRP A 306 12.54 15.21 -3.78
N MET A 307 13.80 14.83 -4.02
CA MET A 307 14.17 13.59 -4.70
C MET A 307 14.22 12.43 -3.73
N VAL A 308 13.74 11.27 -4.19
CA VAL A 308 13.74 10.00 -3.45
C VAL A 308 14.35 8.93 -4.36
N PRO A 309 15.65 8.62 -4.21
CA PRO A 309 16.21 7.45 -4.84
C PRO A 309 15.75 6.18 -4.13
N PHE A 310 15.44 5.16 -4.89
CA PHE A 310 15.06 3.86 -4.34
C PHE A 310 15.56 2.71 -5.21
N ARG A 311 15.52 1.52 -4.64
CA ARG A 311 15.88 0.28 -5.32
C ARG A 311 14.77 -0.74 -5.14
N THR A 312 14.08 -1.09 -6.22
CA THR A 312 12.99 -2.07 -6.18
C THR A 312 13.53 -3.48 -5.97
N GLY A 313 12.95 -4.23 -5.03
CA GLY A 313 13.41 -5.55 -4.66
C GLY A 313 13.03 -5.96 -3.23
N ARG A 314 13.65 -7.03 -2.74
CA ARG A 314 13.46 -7.53 -1.36
C ARG A 314 14.76 -8.01 -0.73
N ARG A 315 14.83 -8.04 0.59
CA ARG A 315 15.88 -8.78 1.31
C ARG A 315 15.73 -10.27 1.03
N LEU A 316 16.86 -10.99 1.05
CA LEU A 316 16.84 -12.45 0.91
C LEU A 316 16.14 -13.14 2.10
N LYS A 317 16.25 -12.55 3.29
CA LYS A 317 15.51 -12.93 4.50
C LYS A 317 14.95 -11.69 5.17
N ALA A 318 13.65 -11.71 5.46
CA ALA A 318 13.01 -10.67 6.27
C ALA A 318 13.32 -10.86 7.76
N TRP A 319 13.53 -12.10 8.21
CA TRP A 319 14.04 -12.45 9.55
C TRP A 319 15.37 -13.20 9.43
N ASN A 320 16.45 -12.60 9.92
CA ASN A 320 17.76 -13.23 10.01
C ASN A 320 18.31 -13.11 11.44
N LYS A 321 18.71 -14.24 12.04
CA LYS A 321 19.16 -14.31 13.44
C LYS A 321 18.11 -13.71 14.39
N ASN A 322 18.51 -12.77 15.25
CA ASN A 322 17.61 -12.02 16.12
C ASN A 322 17.18 -10.66 15.55
N VAL A 323 17.22 -10.49 14.22
CA VAL A 323 16.76 -9.28 13.53
C VAL A 323 15.57 -9.60 12.63
N VAL A 324 14.48 -8.86 12.80
CA VAL A 324 13.31 -8.83 11.90
C VAL A 324 13.29 -7.49 11.19
N SER A 325 13.32 -7.47 9.87
CA SER A 325 13.24 -6.25 9.06
C SER A 325 11.81 -5.94 8.67
N LEU A 326 11.43 -4.66 8.72
CA LEU A 326 10.11 -4.16 8.37
C LEU A 326 10.20 -2.91 7.49
N GLY A 327 9.13 -2.65 6.73
CA GLY A 327 9.07 -1.51 5.81
C GLY A 327 10.22 -1.52 4.82
N LEU A 328 10.82 -0.34 4.57
CA LEU A 328 11.88 -0.20 3.57
C LEU A 328 13.17 -0.99 3.89
N ALA A 329 13.34 -1.45 5.14
CA ALA A 329 14.48 -2.29 5.51
C ALA A 329 14.33 -3.72 4.96
N SER A 330 13.10 -4.22 4.82
CA SER A 330 12.82 -5.58 4.29
C SER A 330 12.69 -5.63 2.77
N GLY A 331 12.37 -4.50 2.13
CA GLY A 331 12.27 -4.39 0.68
C GLY A 331 11.46 -3.19 0.24
N PHE A 332 11.37 -2.98 -1.06
CA PHE A 332 10.56 -1.90 -1.62
C PHE A 332 10.00 -2.27 -3.00
N ILE A 333 8.74 -1.93 -3.18
CA ILE A 333 8.04 -1.89 -4.47
C ILE A 333 7.39 -0.52 -4.52
N GLU A 334 7.47 0.12 -5.69
CA GLU A 334 6.87 1.44 -5.91
C GLU A 334 5.38 1.49 -5.50
N PRO A 335 4.87 2.66 -5.05
CA PRO A 335 3.59 2.76 -4.37
C PRO A 335 2.36 2.70 -5.30
N LEU A 336 2.47 2.04 -6.45
CA LEU A 336 1.43 2.00 -7.49
C LEU A 336 0.11 1.45 -6.95
N GLU A 337 0.20 0.41 -6.12
CA GLU A 337 -0.93 -0.30 -5.51
C GLU A 337 -1.06 -0.07 -3.99
N SER A 338 -0.40 0.97 -3.46
CA SER A 338 -0.54 1.38 -2.05
C SER A 338 -0.21 0.28 -1.01
N THR A 339 0.83 -0.51 -1.29
CA THR A 339 1.13 -1.76 -0.55
C THR A 339 2.11 -1.62 0.61
N SER A 340 2.89 -0.53 0.70
CA SER A 340 4.01 -0.42 1.68
C SER A 340 3.55 -0.51 3.15
N ILE A 341 2.49 0.21 3.54
CA ILE A 341 1.90 0.09 4.89
C ILE A 341 1.35 -1.32 5.11
N HIS A 342 0.68 -1.90 4.11
CA HIS A 342 0.10 -3.22 4.24
C HIS A 342 1.14 -4.30 4.48
N LEU A 343 2.23 -4.31 3.71
CA LEU A 343 3.34 -5.25 3.89
C LEU A 343 3.98 -5.13 5.27
N THR A 344 4.10 -3.89 5.77
CA THR A 344 4.57 -3.63 7.14
C THR A 344 3.61 -4.22 8.19
N ILE A 345 2.31 -3.97 8.05
CA ILE A 345 1.28 -4.52 8.95
C ILE A 345 1.29 -6.05 8.91
N SER A 346 1.35 -6.65 7.72
CA SER A 346 1.36 -8.10 7.53
C SER A 346 2.57 -8.74 8.22
N ALA A 347 3.76 -8.19 8.01
CA ALA A 347 4.99 -8.66 8.65
C ALA A 347 4.94 -8.51 10.18
N VAL A 348 4.38 -7.42 10.72
CA VAL A 348 4.21 -7.24 12.17
C VAL A 348 3.21 -8.24 12.74
N VAL A 349 2.05 -8.43 12.12
CA VAL A 349 1.05 -9.42 12.56
C VAL A 349 1.63 -10.84 12.51
N ARG A 350 2.44 -11.14 11.49
CA ARG A 350 3.16 -12.40 11.37
C ARG A 350 4.17 -12.57 12.51
N LEU A 351 4.90 -11.52 12.87
CA LEU A 351 5.82 -11.54 14.02
C LEU A 351 5.07 -11.78 15.34
N LEU A 352 3.92 -11.13 15.56
CA LEU A 352 3.10 -11.38 16.74
C LEU A 352 2.63 -12.84 16.81
N THR A 353 2.22 -13.40 15.67
CA THR A 353 1.75 -14.78 15.56
C THR A 353 2.87 -15.80 15.84
N LEU A 354 4.09 -15.48 15.39
CA LEU A 354 5.28 -16.33 15.51
C LEU A 354 6.24 -15.86 16.61
N PHE A 355 5.73 -15.14 17.61
CA PHE A 355 6.60 -14.42 18.56
C PHE A 355 7.49 -15.40 19.35
N PRO A 356 8.82 -15.20 19.38
CA PRO A 356 9.78 -16.21 19.84
C PRO A 356 10.01 -16.14 21.36
N ALA A 357 8.96 -16.19 22.17
CA ALA A 357 9.04 -15.90 23.61
C ALA A 357 10.06 -16.77 24.38
N GLN A 358 10.24 -18.03 23.99
CA GLN A 358 11.14 -18.99 24.63
C GLN A 358 12.45 -19.21 23.85
N GLY A 359 12.77 -18.26 22.96
CA GLY A 359 13.91 -18.36 22.05
C GLY A 359 13.49 -18.44 20.58
N ILE A 360 14.45 -18.16 19.70
CA ILE A 360 14.22 -18.08 18.26
C ILE A 360 14.35 -19.47 17.65
N ALA A 361 13.21 -20.07 17.30
CA ALA A 361 13.15 -21.38 16.67
C ALA A 361 13.42 -21.27 15.15
N PRO A 362 14.36 -22.06 14.58
CA PRO A 362 14.66 -22.02 13.15
C PRO A 362 13.44 -22.27 12.24
N SER A 363 12.50 -23.12 12.67
CA SER A 363 11.27 -23.42 11.93
C SER A 363 10.34 -22.21 11.80
N GLN A 364 10.24 -21.38 12.84
CA GLN A 364 9.45 -20.15 12.81
C GLN A 364 10.11 -19.08 11.93
N VAL A 365 11.44 -18.97 11.99
CA VAL A 365 12.21 -18.08 11.11
C VAL A 365 12.04 -18.48 9.65
N GLN A 366 12.09 -19.78 9.35
CA GLN A 366 11.85 -20.28 7.99
C GLN A 366 10.43 -19.94 7.52
N LEU A 367 9.40 -20.25 8.32
CA LEU A 367 8.02 -19.93 7.98
C LEU A 367 7.80 -18.42 7.77
N PHE A 368 8.36 -17.58 8.64
CA PHE A 368 8.27 -16.13 8.49
C PHE A 368 8.85 -15.66 7.16
N ASN A 369 10.03 -16.17 6.80
CA ASN A 369 10.72 -15.82 5.55
C ASN A 369 9.98 -16.33 4.31
N ASP A 370 9.49 -17.57 4.34
CA ASP A 370 8.78 -18.18 3.21
C ASP A 370 7.50 -17.40 2.87
N VAL A 371 6.71 -17.03 3.88
CA VAL A 371 5.48 -16.26 3.62
C VAL A 371 5.79 -14.80 3.26
N SER A 372 6.78 -14.17 3.90
CA SER A 372 7.19 -12.80 3.54
C SER A 372 7.71 -12.71 2.11
N ARG A 373 8.43 -13.73 1.65
CA ARG A 373 8.87 -13.86 0.25
C ARG A 373 7.67 -13.95 -0.68
N ALA A 374 6.77 -14.90 -0.43
CA ALA A 374 5.60 -15.13 -1.29
C ALA A 374 4.72 -13.87 -1.42
N GLU A 375 4.52 -13.15 -0.31
CA GLU A 375 3.74 -11.92 -0.29
C GLU A 375 4.39 -10.80 -1.12
N MET A 376 5.70 -10.59 -0.98
CA MET A 376 6.45 -9.60 -1.78
C MET A 376 6.47 -9.97 -3.27
N GLU A 377 6.64 -11.25 -3.62
CA GLU A 377 6.65 -11.72 -5.01
C GLU A 377 5.26 -11.61 -5.66
N HIS A 378 4.19 -11.87 -4.91
CA HIS A 378 2.82 -11.64 -5.38
C HIS A 378 2.56 -10.16 -5.68
N VAL A 379 3.00 -9.25 -4.79
CA VAL A 379 2.87 -7.81 -5.04
C VAL A 379 3.71 -7.37 -6.23
N ARG A 380 4.95 -7.89 -6.36
CA ARG A 380 5.80 -7.63 -7.53
C ARG A 380 5.10 -8.02 -8.82
N ASP A 381 4.53 -9.23 -8.89
CA ASP A 381 3.86 -9.73 -10.08
C ASP A 381 2.67 -8.86 -10.47
N PHE A 382 1.86 -8.45 -9.50
CA PHE A 382 0.72 -7.57 -9.74
C PHE A 382 1.18 -6.17 -10.23
N VAL A 383 2.21 -5.57 -9.64
CA VAL A 383 2.74 -4.28 -10.11
C VAL A 383 3.40 -4.42 -11.49
N THR A 384 4.09 -5.53 -11.76
CA THR A 384 4.70 -5.85 -13.05
C THR A 384 3.66 -5.94 -14.16
N LEU A 385 2.46 -6.47 -13.86
CA LEU A 385 1.34 -6.50 -14.81
C LEU A 385 1.01 -5.11 -15.37
N HIS A 386 0.97 -4.08 -14.51
CA HIS A 386 0.60 -2.73 -14.94
C HIS A 386 1.54 -2.17 -16.02
N TYR A 387 2.85 -2.42 -15.86
CA TYR A 387 3.85 -2.03 -16.84
C TYR A 387 3.83 -2.89 -18.11
N HIS A 388 3.56 -4.19 -17.96
CA HIS A 388 3.60 -5.14 -19.06
C HIS A 388 2.41 -5.01 -20.01
N ALA A 389 1.18 -4.93 -19.46
CA ALA A 389 -0.06 -4.94 -20.23
C ALA A 389 -0.37 -3.55 -20.81
N THR A 390 0.45 -3.06 -21.73
CA THR A 390 0.32 -1.71 -22.29
C THR A 390 0.40 -1.69 -23.81
N GLN A 391 -0.22 -0.70 -24.46
CA GLN A 391 -0.09 -0.42 -25.89
C GLN A 391 0.71 0.87 -26.17
N ARG A 392 1.33 1.45 -25.13
CA ARG A 392 2.20 2.63 -25.23
C ARG A 392 3.48 2.35 -26.01
N LYS A 393 4.04 3.38 -26.67
CA LYS A 393 5.08 3.22 -27.71
C LYS A 393 6.46 3.72 -27.30
N GLU A 394 6.52 4.53 -26.24
CA GLU A 394 7.72 5.16 -25.72
C GLU A 394 8.71 4.09 -25.22
N PRO A 395 10.03 4.40 -25.17
CA PRO A 395 11.07 3.41 -24.91
C PRO A 395 10.85 2.57 -23.65
N LEU A 396 10.50 3.21 -22.52
CA LEU A 396 10.19 2.52 -21.27
C LEU A 396 9.08 1.49 -21.44
N TRP A 397 7.94 1.90 -22.01
CA TRP A 397 6.77 1.04 -22.16
C TRP A 397 6.98 -0.09 -23.16
N ARG A 398 7.80 0.15 -24.20
CA ARG A 398 8.23 -0.90 -25.12
C ARG A 398 9.06 -1.95 -24.39
N GLN A 399 10.04 -1.52 -23.60
CA GLN A 399 10.86 -2.40 -22.76
C GLN A 399 9.98 -3.24 -21.83
N CYS A 400 9.04 -2.63 -21.11
CA CYS A 400 8.16 -3.34 -20.17
C CYS A 400 7.21 -4.32 -20.86
N ARG A 401 6.67 -4.00 -22.04
CA ARG A 401 5.82 -4.92 -22.80
C ARG A 401 6.60 -6.13 -23.31
N GLU A 402 7.87 -5.96 -23.65
CA GLU A 402 8.71 -6.99 -24.27
C GLU A 402 9.59 -7.74 -23.25
N MET A 403 9.52 -7.40 -21.97
CA MET A 403 10.32 -8.04 -20.92
C MET A 403 9.91 -9.49 -20.67
N GLU A 404 10.87 -10.30 -20.25
CA GLU A 404 10.60 -11.64 -19.71
C GLU A 404 9.88 -11.51 -18.37
N LEU A 405 8.76 -12.23 -18.22
CA LEU A 405 7.96 -12.20 -17.00
C LEU A 405 8.43 -13.24 -15.99
N PRO A 406 8.21 -13.01 -14.68
CA PRO A 406 8.25 -14.09 -13.71
C PRO A 406 7.26 -15.20 -14.11
N GLU A 407 7.65 -16.47 -13.97
CA GLU A 407 6.80 -17.60 -14.34
C GLU A 407 5.44 -17.57 -13.62
N SER A 408 5.41 -17.12 -12.37
CA SER A 408 4.20 -16.96 -11.57
C SER A 408 3.18 -15.99 -12.22
N LEU A 409 3.65 -14.87 -12.78
CA LEU A 409 2.80 -13.95 -13.55
C LEU A 409 2.45 -14.52 -14.93
N ALA A 410 3.40 -15.15 -15.62
CA ALA A 410 3.18 -15.74 -16.94
C ALA A 410 2.06 -16.81 -16.92
N VAL A 411 2.02 -17.65 -15.87
CA VAL A 411 0.93 -18.63 -15.64
C VAL A 411 -0.43 -17.93 -15.50
N ARG A 412 -0.51 -16.86 -14.69
CA ARG A 412 -1.75 -16.07 -14.52
C ARG A 412 -2.25 -15.50 -15.84
N LEU A 413 -1.35 -14.93 -16.64
CA LEU A 413 -1.70 -14.35 -17.93
C LEU A 413 -2.16 -15.39 -18.96
N ARG A 414 -1.52 -16.57 -19.01
CA ARG A 414 -1.98 -17.68 -19.85
C ARG A 414 -3.37 -18.16 -19.43
N ALA A 415 -3.58 -18.41 -18.14
CA ALA A 415 -4.86 -18.86 -17.60
C ALA A 415 -6.00 -17.85 -17.84
N TRP A 416 -5.70 -16.57 -17.72
CA TRP A 416 -6.62 -15.49 -18.08
C TRP A 416 -6.92 -15.49 -19.57
N ARG A 417 -5.90 -15.39 -20.43
CA ARG A 417 -6.08 -15.30 -21.88
C ARG A 417 -6.88 -16.47 -22.42
N GLU A 418 -6.59 -17.69 -21.98
CA GLU A 418 -7.21 -18.90 -22.54
C GLU A 418 -8.65 -19.11 -22.04
N ARG A 419 -8.92 -18.82 -20.75
CA ARG A 419 -10.16 -19.27 -20.07
C ARG A 419 -10.81 -18.23 -19.16
N ALA A 420 -10.35 -16.98 -19.19
CA ALA A 420 -10.74 -15.93 -18.26
C ALA A 420 -10.56 -16.35 -16.79
N HIS A 421 -9.58 -17.22 -16.50
CA HIS A 421 -9.39 -17.72 -15.15
C HIS A 421 -8.57 -16.73 -14.32
N ALA A 422 -9.10 -16.34 -13.16
CA ALA A 422 -8.44 -15.50 -12.17
C ALA A 422 -8.70 -16.09 -10.77
N TRP A 423 -7.72 -16.01 -9.89
CA TRP A 423 -7.79 -16.57 -8.54
C TRP A 423 -7.02 -15.74 -7.53
N GLN A 424 -7.31 -16.01 -6.26
CA GLN A 424 -6.59 -15.51 -5.10
C GLN A 424 -6.16 -16.72 -4.24
N ALA A 425 -4.85 -16.90 -4.04
CA ALA A 425 -4.34 -17.90 -3.10
C ALA A 425 -4.46 -17.40 -1.64
N ALA A 426 -4.23 -18.29 -0.66
CA ALA A 426 -4.52 -18.02 0.76
C ALA A 426 -3.84 -16.76 1.33
N ASP A 427 -2.59 -16.52 0.94
CA ASP A 427 -1.76 -15.42 1.46
C ASP A 427 -1.67 -14.22 0.49
N GLU A 428 -2.55 -14.14 -0.51
CA GLU A 428 -2.48 -13.11 -1.55
C GLU A 428 -3.34 -11.89 -1.22
N LEU A 429 -2.74 -10.69 -1.34
CA LEU A 429 -3.45 -9.41 -1.15
C LEU A 429 -4.54 -9.17 -2.20
N PHE A 430 -4.19 -9.31 -3.48
CA PHE A 430 -5.06 -8.99 -4.60
C PHE A 430 -6.10 -10.08 -4.86
N ARG A 431 -7.38 -9.69 -4.82
CA ARG A 431 -8.55 -10.55 -5.03
C ARG A 431 -8.79 -10.82 -6.52
N VAL A 432 -9.72 -11.73 -6.81
CA VAL A 432 -10.22 -11.97 -8.17
C VAL A 432 -10.68 -10.67 -8.84
N ASP A 433 -11.39 -9.81 -8.11
CA ASP A 433 -11.81 -8.49 -8.59
C ASP A 433 -10.61 -7.61 -9.00
N SER A 434 -9.53 -7.58 -8.21
CA SER A 434 -8.32 -6.81 -8.56
C SER A 434 -7.73 -7.27 -9.90
N TRP A 435 -7.52 -8.57 -10.07
CA TRP A 435 -6.99 -9.13 -11.31
C TRP A 435 -7.91 -8.82 -12.50
N THR A 436 -9.21 -9.08 -12.37
CA THR A 436 -10.16 -8.89 -13.47
C THR A 436 -10.27 -7.43 -13.91
N HIS A 437 -10.33 -6.48 -12.97
CA HIS A 437 -10.35 -5.04 -13.29
C HIS A 437 -9.07 -4.56 -13.96
N VAL A 438 -7.89 -4.98 -13.48
CA VAL A 438 -6.61 -4.56 -14.08
C VAL A 438 -6.41 -5.21 -15.45
N LEU A 439 -6.66 -6.51 -15.59
CA LEU A 439 -6.51 -7.23 -16.86
C LEU A 439 -7.41 -6.63 -17.95
N MET A 440 -8.70 -6.45 -17.67
CA MET A 440 -9.63 -5.87 -18.64
C MET A 440 -9.41 -4.36 -18.84
N GLY A 441 -9.11 -3.62 -17.77
CA GLY A 441 -8.81 -2.19 -17.83
C GLY A 441 -7.56 -1.87 -18.65
N GLN A 442 -6.62 -2.82 -18.70
CA GLN A 442 -5.44 -2.77 -19.55
C GLN A 442 -5.58 -3.57 -20.86
N GLY A 443 -6.82 -3.82 -21.28
CA GLY A 443 -7.15 -4.32 -22.61
C GLY A 443 -6.85 -5.80 -22.86
N LEU A 444 -6.50 -6.57 -21.84
CA LEU A 444 -6.34 -8.02 -21.94
C LEU A 444 -7.71 -8.69 -21.87
N MET A 445 -8.30 -8.93 -23.04
CA MET A 445 -9.55 -9.68 -23.15
C MET A 445 -9.28 -11.17 -23.36
N PRO A 446 -9.99 -12.07 -22.64
CA PRO A 446 -9.82 -13.51 -22.78
C PRO A 446 -10.48 -14.05 -24.06
N GLU A 447 -9.97 -15.17 -24.57
CA GLU A 447 -10.51 -15.88 -25.75
C GLU A 447 -11.80 -16.62 -25.43
N GLN A 448 -11.89 -17.21 -24.24
CA GLN A 448 -13.06 -17.95 -23.76
C GLN A 448 -13.34 -17.65 -22.30
N HIS A 449 -14.60 -17.77 -21.92
CA HIS A 449 -15.08 -17.69 -20.55
C HIS A 449 -15.86 -18.95 -20.16
N HIS A 450 -16.26 -19.04 -18.90
CA HIS A 450 -16.89 -20.24 -18.35
C HIS A 450 -18.16 -20.65 -19.12
N PRO A 451 -18.30 -21.92 -19.56
CA PRO A 451 -19.39 -22.34 -20.45
C PRO A 451 -20.78 -22.32 -19.79
N LEU A 452 -20.87 -22.40 -18.46
CA LEU A 452 -22.16 -22.32 -17.73
C LEU A 452 -22.94 -21.06 -18.04
N THR A 453 -22.25 -19.97 -18.41
CA THR A 453 -22.88 -18.70 -18.78
C THR A 453 -23.81 -18.82 -19.99
N ARG A 454 -23.58 -19.81 -20.87
CA ARG A 454 -24.39 -20.08 -22.06
C ARG A 454 -25.75 -20.67 -21.74
N ALA A 455 -25.96 -21.18 -20.52
CA ALA A 455 -27.24 -21.72 -20.08
C ALA A 455 -28.27 -20.61 -19.79
N PHE A 456 -27.83 -19.36 -19.60
CA PHE A 456 -28.73 -18.24 -19.35
C PHE A 456 -29.39 -17.78 -20.65
N SER A 457 -30.71 -17.58 -20.61
CA SER A 457 -31.42 -16.84 -21.66
C SER A 457 -31.01 -15.37 -21.66
N ASP A 458 -31.19 -14.66 -22.78
CA ASP A 458 -30.89 -13.22 -22.86
C ASP A 458 -31.71 -12.42 -21.83
N GLN A 459 -32.96 -12.81 -21.62
CA GLN A 459 -33.85 -12.18 -20.64
C GLN A 459 -33.35 -12.37 -19.20
N ASP A 460 -32.90 -13.59 -18.85
CA ASP A 460 -32.42 -13.87 -17.50
C ASP A 460 -31.07 -13.20 -17.23
N LEU A 461 -30.18 -13.19 -18.22
CA LEU A 461 -28.90 -12.50 -18.12
C LEU A 461 -29.11 -10.98 -17.97
N GLN A 462 -30.01 -10.38 -18.77
CA GLN A 462 -30.34 -8.97 -18.64
C GLN A 462 -30.92 -8.65 -17.26
N ARG A 463 -31.87 -9.47 -16.78
CA ARG A 463 -32.48 -9.31 -15.46
C ARG A 463 -31.43 -9.38 -14.34
N LEU A 464 -30.46 -10.29 -14.44
CA LEU A 464 -29.37 -10.39 -13.48
C LEU A 464 -28.51 -9.12 -13.48
N LEU A 465 -28.10 -8.65 -14.65
CA LEU A 465 -27.26 -7.46 -14.80
C LEU A 465 -27.96 -6.21 -14.27
N ASP A 466 -29.23 -6.00 -14.66
CA ASP A 466 -30.04 -4.87 -14.18
C ASP A 466 -30.29 -4.94 -12.68
N GLY A 467 -30.57 -6.15 -12.16
CA GLY A 467 -30.78 -6.41 -10.74
C GLY A 467 -29.56 -6.11 -9.86
N ILE A 468 -28.37 -6.02 -10.46
CA ILE A 468 -27.13 -5.62 -9.78
C ILE A 468 -26.86 -4.12 -9.99
N ALA A 469 -26.93 -3.65 -11.24
CA ALA A 469 -26.53 -2.29 -11.60
C ALA A 469 -27.49 -1.23 -11.02
N GLN A 470 -28.80 -1.47 -11.07
CA GLN A 470 -29.80 -0.46 -10.65
C GLN A 470 -29.73 -0.15 -9.14
N PRO A 471 -29.66 -1.14 -8.21
CA PRO A 471 -29.49 -0.84 -6.79
C PRO A 471 -28.20 -0.07 -6.48
N ILE A 472 -27.11 -0.38 -7.17
CA ILE A 472 -25.84 0.34 -7.05
C ILE A 472 -26.01 1.80 -7.46
N GLN A 473 -26.58 2.05 -8.64
CA GLN A 473 -26.82 3.40 -9.15
C GLN A 473 -27.70 4.20 -8.17
N HIS A 474 -28.81 3.62 -7.73
CA HIS A 474 -29.72 4.26 -6.78
C HIS A 474 -29.04 4.58 -5.44
N ALA A 475 -28.21 3.68 -4.92
CA ALA A 475 -27.46 3.94 -3.69
C ALA A 475 -26.49 5.12 -3.85
N VAL A 476 -25.71 5.16 -4.94
CA VAL A 476 -24.73 6.23 -5.20
C VAL A 476 -25.41 7.58 -5.44
N GLU A 477 -26.61 7.62 -6.01
CA GLU A 477 -27.41 8.84 -6.16
C GLU A 477 -27.73 9.51 -4.82
N GLN A 478 -27.80 8.75 -3.72
CA GLN A 478 -28.05 9.25 -2.37
C GLN A 478 -26.77 9.59 -1.59
N PHE A 479 -25.59 9.21 -2.10
CA PHE A 479 -24.33 9.51 -1.42
C PHE A 479 -24.02 11.00 -1.52
N PRO A 480 -23.57 11.65 -0.43
CA PRO A 480 -23.02 12.98 -0.50
C PRO A 480 -21.68 12.97 -1.25
N SER A 481 -21.19 14.16 -1.61
CA SER A 481 -19.77 14.29 -1.97
C SER A 481 -18.89 13.85 -0.81
N GLN A 482 -17.69 13.34 -1.11
CA GLN A 482 -16.76 12.97 -0.04
C GLN A 482 -16.47 14.14 0.92
N GLN A 483 -16.34 15.36 0.40
CA GLN A 483 -16.14 16.56 1.23
C GLN A 483 -17.25 16.73 2.27
N ALA A 484 -18.52 16.67 1.84
CA ALA A 484 -19.66 16.82 2.74
C ALA A 484 -19.74 15.67 3.76
N PHE A 485 -19.35 14.45 3.38
CA PHE A 485 -19.25 13.33 4.31
C PHE A 485 -18.19 13.59 5.39
N ILE A 486 -16.97 13.99 4.99
CA ILE A 486 -15.85 14.27 5.91
C ILE A 486 -16.23 15.37 6.90
N GLU A 487 -16.85 16.45 6.42
CA GLU A 487 -17.26 17.58 7.27
C GLU A 487 -18.16 17.18 8.44
N ARG A 488 -19.03 16.18 8.21
CA ARG A 488 -19.92 15.63 9.23
C ARG A 488 -19.27 14.55 10.09
N TYR A 489 -18.42 13.72 9.51
CA TYR A 489 -17.95 12.46 10.13
C TYR A 489 -16.62 12.62 10.87
N CYS A 490 -15.62 13.26 10.27
CA CYS A 490 -14.23 13.21 10.76
C CYS A 490 -13.41 14.46 10.41
N LYS A 491 -14.05 15.64 10.39
CA LYS A 491 -13.37 16.92 10.09
C LYS A 491 -12.18 17.14 11.02
N ALA A 492 -10.99 17.19 10.44
CA ALA A 492 -9.74 17.45 11.14
C ALA A 492 -9.61 18.94 11.47
N ARG A 493 -9.02 19.24 12.63
CA ARG A 493 -8.84 20.62 13.10
C ARG A 493 -7.53 21.19 12.55
N PRO A 494 -7.46 22.48 12.15
CA PRO A 494 -6.25 23.09 11.57
C PRO A 494 -4.97 22.92 12.40
N GLU A 495 -5.11 22.85 13.72
CA GLU A 495 -4.00 22.69 14.66
C GLU A 495 -3.26 21.35 14.47
N VAL A 496 -3.94 20.32 13.93
CA VAL A 496 -3.37 18.97 13.73
C VAL A 496 -2.14 19.00 12.80
N TRP A 497 -2.17 19.85 11.77
CA TRP A 497 -1.07 20.02 10.81
C TRP A 497 -0.34 21.36 10.97
N GLY A 498 -0.51 22.03 12.10
CA GLY A 498 0.25 23.23 12.46
C GLY A 498 -0.17 24.52 11.75
N ALA A 499 -1.37 24.58 11.16
CA ALA A 499 -1.92 25.84 10.67
C ALA A 499 -2.32 26.72 11.87
N ARG A 500 -1.79 27.95 11.95
CA ARG A 500 -2.26 28.94 12.94
C ARG A 500 -3.72 29.27 12.64
N THR A 501 -4.59 29.16 13.63
CA THR A 501 -5.95 29.71 13.54
C THR A 501 -5.84 31.18 13.16
N PRO A 502 -6.55 31.68 12.12
CA PRO A 502 -6.59 33.11 11.88
C PRO A 502 -7.11 33.77 13.15
N VAL A 503 -6.29 34.63 13.77
CA VAL A 503 -6.76 35.48 14.86
C VAL A 503 -7.90 36.29 14.27
N MET A 504 -9.13 36.04 14.70
CA MET A 504 -10.28 36.85 14.29
C MET A 504 -9.93 38.31 14.62
N ALA A 505 -9.73 39.12 13.58
CA ALA A 505 -9.63 40.56 13.74
C ALA A 505 -10.95 41.02 14.39
N ARG A 506 -10.84 41.55 15.60
CA ARG A 506 -11.97 42.17 16.32
C ARG A 506 -12.40 43.45 15.63
#